data_AF-A0A6I7XIN0-F1
#
_entry.id   AF-A0A6I7XIN0-F1
#
_cell.length_a   1.000
_cell.length_b   1.000
_cell.length_c   1.000
_cell.angle_alpha   90.00
_cell.angle_beta   90.00
_cell.angle_gamma   90.00
#
_symmetry.space_group_name_H-M   'P 1'
#
loop_
_entity.id
_entity.type
_entity.pdbx_description
1 polymer ?
#
loop_
_entity_poly.entity_id
_entity_poly.type
_entity_poly.pdbx_seq_one_letter_code
_entity_poly.pdbx_strand_id
1 'polypeptide(L)'
;MAGLPPGRWLGRGLRALGLTEGGQVSERQLELLFGEGRHPDADRIERGLLDDGVDAATARRLTVLGQPIEETEARKQTPLLGVDFTFRPQASLVVLWALGDDHTRRVIERAHERAVATALRWLEDEVAESRWASGRGRARTPALLVAAFRHFDNRDGLPLLHEHCLILNRVQRPGADGDPVWGALDTYRLYQHVVAAGTLYTLTMTTEVCENLGLATVPREVTPGLRPVMEIAGVPEDLITWSASRRRRIEDALEALTDRYVKDHDHLPGDRGRHALGWWAAQETRPAKKNPKPLAQLLAWWRASAILCFGQAFIDGLLDRCRAAGAAIRARVDPAVDVALAAVDVAAVVFTVREKFSRRHILAEARRHLLETLRGRELTHGLDDSIADRALLRYSRRHTVTKPGRGAPTPDRMTYTADFPVPNRWWIAPAQGTPPRESSRYERARLASLAVQNAIRDARIRADTATEAATTTSTVSAPADHQDIEGKTASALHVVDHPGRDASLTPAQRAAAVHAHQQAAMPAEYLEGRTTDPATWLRTPKNLDRLAAHARAAEARRRAMEERPTPEQPADAVKPTDQRYHHGNRPDQCRGAGRNQ
;
A
#
# COMPACT_ATOMS: atom_id res chain seq x y z
N MET A 1 -0.37 26.80 -22.25
CA MET A 1 -0.84 25.42 -21.99
C MET A 1 -0.88 25.20 -20.49
N ALA A 2 -1.96 24.60 -19.96
CA ALA A 2 -2.01 24.18 -18.56
C ALA A 2 -0.79 23.28 -18.28
N GLY A 3 -0.06 23.52 -17.18
CA GLY A 3 1.25 22.91 -16.94
C GLY A 3 1.28 21.39 -16.71
N LEU A 4 0.15 20.71 -16.87
CA LEU A 4 -0.02 19.26 -16.69
C LEU A 4 -0.07 18.57 -18.06
N PRO A 5 0.49 17.34 -18.17
CA PRO A 5 0.34 16.54 -19.37
C PRO A 5 -1.15 16.16 -19.57
N PRO A 6 -1.57 15.95 -20.83
CA PRO A 6 -2.92 15.45 -21.09
C PRO A 6 -3.11 14.06 -20.47
N GLY A 7 -4.36 13.72 -20.15
CA GLY A 7 -4.71 12.37 -19.69
C GLY A 7 -4.46 11.33 -20.78
N ARG A 8 -4.17 10.09 -20.37
CA ARG A 8 -3.93 8.96 -21.28
C ARG A 8 -4.83 7.77 -20.98
N TRP A 9 -5.24 7.08 -22.02
CA TRP A 9 -5.99 5.84 -21.93
C TRP A 9 -5.07 4.66 -21.59
N LEU A 10 -5.43 3.86 -20.59
CA LEU A 10 -4.73 2.62 -20.20
C LEU A 10 -5.72 1.45 -20.07
N GLY A 11 -5.17 0.22 -20.10
CA GLY A 11 -5.92 -1.02 -19.88
C GLY A 11 -6.34 -1.72 -21.17
N ARG A 12 -6.47 -3.06 -21.10
CA ARG A 12 -6.81 -3.90 -22.26
C ARG A 12 -8.25 -3.71 -22.73
N GLY A 13 -9.10 -3.11 -21.89
CA GLY A 13 -10.53 -2.93 -22.17
C GLY A 13 -10.79 -1.87 -23.25
N LEU A 14 -9.78 -1.04 -23.55
CA LEU A 14 -9.86 0.03 -24.55
C LEU A 14 -10.25 -0.47 -25.93
N ARG A 15 -9.80 -1.68 -26.31
CA ARG A 15 -10.11 -2.30 -27.61
C ARG A 15 -11.61 -2.47 -27.83
N ALA A 16 -12.37 -2.72 -26.76
CA ALA A 16 -13.83 -2.85 -26.82
C ALA A 16 -14.55 -1.56 -27.23
N LEU A 17 -13.88 -0.41 -27.13
CA LEU A 17 -14.40 0.92 -27.44
C LEU A 17 -13.66 1.57 -28.63
N GLY A 18 -12.82 0.81 -29.35
CA GLY A 18 -11.99 1.35 -30.43
C GLY A 18 -10.92 2.34 -29.96
N LEU A 19 -10.61 2.37 -28.66
CA LEU A 19 -9.58 3.25 -28.10
C LEU A 19 -8.19 2.59 -28.15
N THR A 20 -7.15 3.41 -28.22
CA THR A 20 -5.76 2.97 -28.25
C THR A 20 -5.07 3.27 -26.92
N GLU A 21 -4.32 2.29 -26.40
CA GLU A 21 -3.50 2.47 -25.19
C GLU A 21 -2.45 3.57 -25.40
N GLY A 22 -2.31 4.46 -24.42
CA GLY A 22 -1.48 5.66 -24.52
C GLY A 22 -2.12 6.83 -25.28
N GLY A 23 -3.28 6.62 -25.91
CA GLY A 23 -4.03 7.68 -26.59
C GLY A 23 -4.50 8.76 -25.62
N GLN A 24 -4.56 10.01 -26.10
CA GLN A 24 -5.00 11.15 -25.29
C GLN A 24 -6.49 11.04 -24.93
N VAL A 25 -6.81 11.31 -23.67
CA VAL A 25 -8.17 11.45 -23.16
C VAL A 25 -8.68 12.86 -23.49
N SER A 26 -9.82 12.97 -24.19
CA SER A 26 -10.49 14.25 -24.36
C SER A 26 -11.51 14.50 -23.25
N GLU A 27 -11.81 15.77 -22.98
CA GLU A 27 -12.82 16.16 -21.97
C GLU A 27 -14.20 15.59 -22.30
N ARG A 28 -14.61 15.67 -23.57
CA ARG A 28 -15.90 15.12 -24.02
C ARG A 28 -15.96 13.60 -23.91
N GLN A 29 -14.87 12.89 -24.21
CA GLN A 29 -14.82 11.43 -23.99
C GLN A 29 -14.95 11.08 -22.51
N LEU A 30 -14.35 11.87 -21.62
CA LEU A 30 -14.46 11.67 -20.18
C LEU A 30 -15.89 11.94 -19.68
N GLU A 31 -16.52 13.01 -20.14
CA GLU A 31 -17.91 13.35 -19.82
C GLU A 31 -18.88 12.25 -20.27
N LEU A 32 -18.74 11.78 -21.52
CA LEU A 32 -19.58 10.70 -22.04
C LEU A 32 -19.38 9.39 -21.26
N LEU A 33 -18.12 9.01 -21.01
CA LEU A 33 -17.80 7.71 -20.42
C LEU A 33 -18.04 7.66 -18.90
N PHE A 34 -17.55 8.67 -18.18
CA PHE A 34 -17.61 8.72 -16.72
C PHE A 34 -18.75 9.59 -16.19
N GLY A 35 -19.32 10.51 -16.97
CA GLY A 35 -20.48 11.31 -16.58
C GLY A 35 -21.80 10.67 -17.04
N GLU A 36 -21.88 10.25 -18.30
CA GLU A 36 -23.11 9.74 -18.91
C GLU A 36 -23.17 8.21 -19.06
N GLY A 37 -22.07 7.49 -18.77
CA GLY A 37 -22.05 6.02 -18.84
C GLY A 37 -22.20 5.48 -20.27
N ARG A 38 -21.77 6.26 -21.26
CA ARG A 38 -21.89 5.99 -22.70
C ARG A 38 -20.53 5.76 -23.35
N HIS A 39 -20.55 5.29 -24.60
CA HIS A 39 -19.36 5.14 -25.42
C HIS A 39 -18.59 6.47 -25.50
N PRO A 40 -17.24 6.49 -25.41
CA PRO A 40 -16.46 7.73 -25.45
C PRO A 40 -16.67 8.53 -26.75
N ASP A 41 -16.96 7.84 -27.86
CA ASP A 41 -17.31 8.44 -29.15
C ASP A 41 -18.84 8.49 -29.43
N ALA A 42 -19.68 8.47 -28.39
CA ALA A 42 -21.14 8.37 -28.56
C ALA A 42 -21.73 9.41 -29.51
N ASP A 43 -21.27 10.67 -29.44
CA ASP A 43 -21.75 11.75 -30.32
C ASP A 43 -21.51 11.43 -31.81
N ARG A 44 -20.37 10.80 -32.14
CA ARG A 44 -20.04 10.42 -33.53
C ARG A 44 -20.88 9.22 -33.98
N ILE A 45 -21.03 8.22 -33.11
CA ILE A 45 -21.78 7.00 -33.40
C ILE A 45 -23.27 7.33 -33.61
N GLU A 46 -23.84 8.17 -32.75
CA GLU A 46 -25.25 8.55 -32.84
C GLU A 46 -25.56 9.38 -34.07
N ARG A 47 -24.68 10.31 -34.45
CA ARG A 47 -24.86 11.02 -35.73
C ARG A 47 -24.93 10.06 -36.90
N GLY A 48 -24.02 9.09 -36.99
CA GLY A 48 -24.07 8.07 -38.05
C GLY A 48 -25.36 7.25 -38.04
N LEU A 49 -25.82 6.82 -36.86
CA LEU A 49 -27.08 6.08 -36.72
C LEU A 49 -28.30 6.91 -37.13
N LEU A 50 -28.32 8.20 -36.78
CA LEU A 50 -29.39 9.12 -37.18
C LEU A 50 -29.40 9.36 -38.70
N ASP A 51 -28.20 9.51 -39.29
CA ASP A 51 -28.04 9.64 -40.75
C ASP A 51 -28.53 8.37 -41.48
N ASP A 52 -28.35 7.20 -40.86
CA ASP A 52 -28.86 5.90 -41.33
C ASP A 52 -30.37 5.69 -41.04
N GLY A 53 -31.06 6.69 -40.46
CA GLY A 53 -32.50 6.66 -40.20
C GLY A 53 -32.94 5.96 -38.91
N VAL A 54 -32.00 5.62 -38.02
CA VAL A 54 -32.32 5.10 -36.68
C VAL A 54 -32.90 6.24 -35.83
N ASP A 55 -33.96 5.97 -35.06
CA ASP A 55 -34.53 6.99 -34.18
C ASP A 55 -33.57 7.37 -33.03
N ALA A 56 -33.68 8.61 -32.55
CA ALA A 56 -32.78 9.16 -31.53
C ALA A 56 -32.74 8.36 -30.22
N ALA A 57 -33.87 7.76 -29.80
CA ALA A 57 -33.91 6.98 -28.57
C ALA A 57 -33.17 5.64 -28.74
N THR A 58 -33.30 5.00 -29.90
CA THR A 58 -32.53 3.80 -30.25
C THR A 58 -31.06 4.11 -30.42
N ALA A 59 -30.69 5.19 -31.11
CA ALA A 59 -29.31 5.64 -31.25
C ALA A 59 -28.65 5.87 -29.87
N ARG A 60 -29.34 6.57 -28.95
CA ARG A 60 -28.88 6.76 -27.57
C ARG A 60 -28.69 5.44 -26.84
N ARG A 61 -29.66 4.52 -26.92
CA ARG A 61 -29.56 3.21 -26.26
C ARG A 61 -28.35 2.40 -26.73
N LEU A 62 -28.02 2.48 -28.03
CA LEU A 62 -26.90 1.73 -28.61
C LEU A 62 -25.52 2.22 -28.13
N THR A 63 -25.41 3.45 -27.62
CA THR A 63 -24.16 3.96 -27.05
C THR A 63 -24.04 3.79 -25.55
N VAL A 64 -25.10 3.37 -24.83
CA VAL A 64 -25.06 3.16 -23.38
C VAL A 64 -24.25 1.90 -23.05
N LEU A 65 -23.33 2.01 -22.09
CA LEU A 65 -22.52 0.89 -21.64
C LEU A 65 -23.17 0.22 -20.42
N GLY A 66 -23.98 -0.80 -20.67
CA GLY A 66 -24.65 -1.58 -19.63
C GLY A 66 -25.93 -0.90 -19.15
N GLN A 67 -26.12 -0.82 -17.83
CA GLN A 67 -27.32 -0.16 -17.28
C GLN A 67 -27.19 1.37 -17.43
N PRO A 68 -28.22 2.07 -17.96
CA PRO A 68 -28.28 3.53 -17.99
C PRO A 68 -28.15 4.14 -16.58
N ILE A 69 -27.48 5.28 -16.49
CA ILE A 69 -27.29 5.98 -15.22
C ILE A 69 -28.63 6.51 -14.70
N GLU A 70 -29.46 7.00 -15.61
CA GLU A 70 -30.76 7.60 -15.34
C GLU A 70 -31.69 6.60 -14.63
N GLU A 71 -31.57 5.30 -14.91
CA GLU A 71 -32.33 4.27 -14.19
C GLU A 71 -31.90 4.14 -12.71
N THR A 72 -30.63 4.36 -12.42
CA THR A 72 -30.10 4.33 -11.05
C THR A 72 -30.58 5.57 -10.29
N GLU A 73 -30.53 6.73 -10.94
CA GLU A 73 -31.01 8.00 -10.38
C GLU A 73 -32.52 8.01 -10.16
N ALA A 74 -33.31 7.41 -11.07
CA ALA A 74 -34.75 7.24 -10.92
C ALA A 74 -35.11 6.42 -9.66
N ARG A 75 -34.21 5.53 -9.21
CA ARG A 75 -34.34 4.79 -7.95
C ARG A 75 -33.81 5.56 -6.74
N LYS A 76 -33.46 6.84 -6.90
CA LYS A 76 -32.85 7.72 -5.89
C LYS A 76 -31.53 7.18 -5.34
N GLN A 77 -30.76 6.49 -6.19
CA GLN A 77 -29.44 5.97 -5.85
C GLN A 77 -28.34 6.77 -6.57
N THR A 78 -27.20 6.94 -5.91
CA THR A 78 -26.04 7.56 -6.56
C THR A 78 -25.33 6.54 -7.45
N PRO A 79 -25.20 6.80 -8.77
CA PRO A 79 -24.47 5.92 -9.67
C PRO A 79 -22.98 5.89 -9.30
N LEU A 80 -22.43 4.68 -9.17
CA LEU A 80 -20.98 4.51 -9.07
C LEU A 80 -20.39 4.45 -10.49
N LEU A 81 -19.71 5.51 -10.89
CA LEU A 81 -19.22 5.71 -12.26
C LEU A 81 -17.82 5.11 -12.47
N GLY A 82 -16.97 5.21 -11.44
CA GLY A 82 -15.63 4.67 -11.47
C GLY A 82 -14.98 4.67 -10.09
N VAL A 83 -13.75 4.18 -10.02
CA VAL A 83 -12.90 4.24 -8.83
C VAL A 83 -11.55 4.83 -9.19
N ASP A 84 -11.06 5.76 -8.40
CA ASP A 84 -9.75 6.39 -8.61
C ASP A 84 -8.67 5.69 -7.78
N PHE A 85 -7.70 5.10 -8.46
CA PHE A 85 -6.51 4.53 -7.86
C PHE A 85 -5.34 5.51 -8.07
N THR A 86 -4.95 6.22 -7.02
CA THR A 86 -3.85 7.18 -7.09
C THR A 86 -2.51 6.55 -6.74
N PHE A 87 -1.65 6.36 -7.74
CA PHE A 87 -0.30 5.82 -7.58
C PHE A 87 0.69 6.91 -7.21
N ARG A 88 1.55 6.65 -6.22
CA ARG A 88 2.50 7.61 -5.65
C ARG A 88 3.82 6.91 -5.33
N PRO A 89 4.98 7.36 -5.87
CA PRO A 89 6.29 6.88 -5.44
C PRO A 89 6.56 7.17 -3.96
N GLN A 90 7.55 6.50 -3.39
CA GLN A 90 8.06 6.80 -2.05
C GLN A 90 8.58 8.25 -1.97
N ALA A 91 8.62 8.82 -0.77
CA ALA A 91 8.90 10.24 -0.61
C ALA A 91 10.34 10.60 -1.04
N SER A 92 11.32 9.73 -0.75
CA SER A 92 12.69 9.89 -1.22
C SER A 92 12.83 9.84 -2.75
N LEU A 93 12.02 9.02 -3.43
CA LEU A 93 11.98 8.98 -4.89
C LEU A 93 11.37 10.27 -5.47
N VAL A 94 10.35 10.84 -4.82
CA VAL A 94 9.79 12.14 -5.20
C VAL A 94 10.83 13.25 -5.05
N VAL A 95 11.62 13.22 -3.97
CA VAL A 95 12.74 14.15 -3.76
C VAL A 95 13.79 14.03 -4.87
N LEU A 96 14.24 12.81 -5.18
CA LEU A 96 15.23 12.58 -6.24
C LEU A 96 14.70 12.96 -7.63
N TRP A 97 13.41 12.73 -7.90
CA TRP A 97 12.76 13.15 -9.14
C TRP A 97 12.75 14.68 -9.29
N ALA A 98 12.47 15.40 -8.19
CA ALA A 98 12.36 16.85 -8.20
C ALA A 98 13.71 17.57 -8.27
N LEU A 99 14.72 17.04 -7.57
CA LEU A 99 16.01 17.72 -7.37
C LEU A 99 17.15 17.13 -8.19
N GLY A 100 16.98 15.91 -8.71
CA GLY A 100 17.93 15.24 -9.56
C GLY A 100 18.03 15.84 -10.96
N ASP A 101 19.06 15.42 -11.67
CA ASP A 101 19.27 15.79 -13.07
C ASP A 101 18.18 15.20 -14.00
N ASP A 102 18.22 15.63 -15.26
CA ASP A 102 17.23 15.20 -16.25
C ASP A 102 17.26 13.69 -16.51
N HIS A 103 18.44 13.05 -16.38
CA HIS A 103 18.56 11.60 -16.51
C HIS A 103 17.82 10.89 -15.36
N THR A 104 18.11 11.25 -14.12
CA THR A 104 17.48 10.72 -12.90
C THR A 104 15.97 10.88 -12.96
N ARG A 105 15.49 12.06 -13.35
CA ARG A 105 14.06 12.34 -13.49
C ARG A 105 13.38 11.42 -14.49
N ARG A 106 13.96 11.28 -15.70
CA ARG A 106 13.42 10.40 -16.74
C ARG A 106 13.42 8.93 -16.34
N VAL A 107 14.43 8.47 -15.62
CA VAL A 107 14.45 7.10 -15.07
C VAL A 107 13.28 6.90 -14.10
N ILE A 108 13.08 7.83 -13.17
CA ILE A 108 11.98 7.77 -12.19
C ILE A 108 10.61 7.86 -12.88
N GLU A 109 10.44 8.72 -13.88
CA GLU A 109 9.18 8.84 -14.63
C GLU A 109 8.83 7.55 -15.40
N ARG A 110 9.83 6.92 -16.05
CA ARG A 110 9.63 5.65 -16.75
C ARG A 110 9.32 4.50 -15.79
N ALA A 111 10.01 4.44 -14.65
CA ALA A 111 9.71 3.47 -13.61
C ALA A 111 8.31 3.64 -13.04
N HIS A 112 7.87 4.90 -12.87
CA HIS A 112 6.51 5.19 -12.41
C HIS A 112 5.48 4.67 -13.41
N GLU A 113 5.65 4.93 -14.70
CA GLU A 113 4.77 4.43 -15.77
C GLU A 113 4.72 2.91 -15.81
N ARG A 114 5.87 2.25 -15.77
CA ARG A 114 5.96 0.79 -15.79
C ARG A 114 5.35 0.16 -14.55
N ALA A 115 5.56 0.74 -13.37
CA ALA A 115 4.97 0.26 -12.14
C ALA A 115 3.44 0.42 -12.12
N VAL A 116 2.91 1.55 -12.61
CA VAL A 116 1.46 1.76 -12.79
C VAL A 116 0.90 0.69 -13.74
N ALA A 117 1.49 0.54 -14.92
CA ALA A 117 1.03 -0.42 -15.92
C ALA A 117 1.10 -1.87 -15.39
N THR A 118 2.13 -2.21 -14.62
CA THR A 118 2.28 -3.54 -14.01
C THR A 118 1.21 -3.81 -12.95
N ALA A 119 0.92 -2.83 -12.10
CA ALA A 119 -0.15 -2.95 -11.10
C ALA A 119 -1.53 -3.06 -11.76
N LEU A 120 -1.80 -2.27 -12.81
CA LEU A 120 -3.06 -2.33 -13.56
C LEU A 120 -3.23 -3.68 -14.29
N ARG A 121 -2.18 -4.17 -14.97
CA ARG A 121 -2.21 -5.50 -15.61
C ARG A 121 -2.48 -6.61 -14.60
N TRP A 122 -1.82 -6.58 -13.44
CA TRP A 122 -2.07 -7.55 -12.38
C TRP A 122 -3.51 -7.47 -11.85
N LEU A 123 -4.09 -6.27 -11.74
CA LEU A 123 -5.51 -6.12 -11.38
C LEU A 123 -6.44 -6.69 -12.47
N GLU A 124 -6.14 -6.51 -13.75
CA GLU A 124 -6.89 -7.11 -14.85
C GLU A 124 -6.81 -8.64 -14.81
N ASP A 125 -5.60 -9.18 -14.63
CA ASP A 125 -5.34 -10.61 -14.67
C ASP A 125 -5.95 -11.33 -13.47
N GLU A 126 -5.73 -10.82 -12.25
CA GLU A 126 -6.01 -11.56 -11.01
C GLU A 126 -7.29 -11.12 -10.28
N VAL A 127 -7.75 -9.90 -10.52
CA VAL A 127 -8.74 -9.25 -9.64
C VAL A 127 -10.03 -8.85 -10.37
N ALA A 128 -9.95 -8.42 -11.62
CA ALA A 128 -11.08 -7.86 -12.34
C ALA A 128 -12.18 -8.91 -12.60
N GLU A 129 -13.37 -8.62 -12.10
CA GLU A 129 -14.57 -9.42 -12.34
C GLU A 129 -15.77 -8.52 -12.57
N SER A 130 -16.69 -8.95 -13.42
CA SER A 130 -18.01 -8.34 -13.55
C SER A 130 -18.96 -8.92 -12.49
N ARG A 131 -19.89 -8.10 -12.01
CA ARG A 131 -20.97 -8.51 -11.11
C ARG A 131 -22.35 -8.16 -11.68
N TRP A 132 -23.33 -9.05 -11.50
CA TRP A 132 -24.73 -8.80 -11.87
C TRP A 132 -25.72 -9.51 -10.92
N ALA A 133 -27.03 -9.30 -11.14
CA ALA A 133 -28.11 -9.88 -10.34
C ALA A 133 -27.96 -9.66 -8.81
N SER A 134 -27.64 -8.42 -8.42
CA SER A 134 -27.34 -8.04 -7.03
C SER A 134 -26.15 -8.79 -6.41
N GLY A 135 -25.15 -9.11 -7.24
CA GLY A 135 -23.92 -9.80 -6.81
C GLY A 135 -24.03 -11.32 -6.75
N ARG A 136 -25.17 -11.89 -7.18
CA ARG A 136 -25.38 -13.34 -7.33
C ARG A 136 -24.62 -13.93 -8.50
N GLY A 137 -24.47 -13.17 -9.58
CA GLY A 137 -23.67 -13.56 -10.75
C GLY A 137 -22.34 -12.84 -10.79
N ARG A 138 -21.26 -13.58 -11.12
CA ARG A 138 -19.90 -13.06 -11.30
C ARG A 138 -19.16 -13.81 -12.39
N ALA A 139 -18.30 -13.10 -13.11
CA ALA A 139 -17.45 -13.68 -14.14
C ALA A 139 -16.12 -12.91 -14.18
N ARG A 140 -15.02 -13.61 -14.45
CA ARG A 140 -13.74 -12.97 -14.78
C ARG A 140 -13.94 -12.05 -15.98
N THR A 141 -13.38 -10.85 -15.88
CA THR A 141 -13.37 -9.90 -16.98
C THR A 141 -11.93 -9.70 -17.41
N PRO A 142 -11.62 -9.85 -18.70
CA PRO A 142 -10.23 -9.88 -19.13
C PRO A 142 -9.54 -8.50 -19.07
N ALA A 143 -10.29 -7.42 -18.86
CA ALA A 143 -9.84 -6.10 -19.28
C ALA A 143 -10.48 -4.95 -18.48
N LEU A 144 -9.67 -4.02 -18.01
CA LEU A 144 -10.08 -2.76 -17.36
C LEU A 144 -10.01 -1.61 -18.38
N LEU A 145 -10.76 -0.54 -18.08
CA LEU A 145 -10.77 0.72 -18.82
C LEU A 145 -10.34 1.84 -17.88
N VAL A 146 -9.24 2.51 -18.19
CA VAL A 146 -8.62 3.47 -17.27
C VAL A 146 -8.28 4.78 -17.99
N ALA A 147 -8.71 5.90 -17.42
CA ALA A 147 -8.21 7.23 -17.77
C ALA A 147 -7.18 7.67 -16.73
N ALA A 148 -5.93 7.87 -17.15
CA ALA A 148 -4.82 8.17 -16.25
C ALA A 148 -4.35 9.63 -16.37
N PHE A 149 -4.23 10.33 -15.24
CA PHE A 149 -3.87 11.75 -15.17
C PHE A 149 -2.67 11.98 -14.25
N ARG A 150 -1.53 12.31 -14.85
CA ARG A 150 -0.30 12.63 -14.12
C ARG A 150 -0.32 14.05 -13.57
N HIS A 151 0.13 14.16 -12.33
CA HIS A 151 0.30 15.40 -11.59
C HIS A 151 1.71 15.45 -10.97
N PHE A 152 2.19 16.67 -10.76
CA PHE A 152 3.60 16.93 -10.39
C PHE A 152 3.77 17.48 -8.98
N ASP A 153 2.75 18.11 -8.43
CA ASP A 153 2.84 18.86 -7.20
C ASP A 153 1.66 18.60 -6.27
N ASN A 154 1.89 18.77 -4.98
CA ASN A 154 0.82 18.73 -3.99
C ASN A 154 0.09 20.08 -3.97
N ARG A 155 -0.93 20.21 -3.11
CA ARG A 155 -1.70 21.46 -3.01
C ARG A 155 -0.89 22.70 -2.62
N ASP A 156 0.28 22.53 -2.00
CA ASP A 156 1.12 23.62 -1.49
C ASP A 156 2.19 24.08 -2.49
N GLY A 157 2.29 23.46 -3.66
CA GLY A 157 3.41 23.74 -4.59
C GLY A 157 4.45 22.66 -4.62
N LEU A 158 4.63 21.94 -3.51
CA LEU A 158 5.79 21.09 -3.29
C LEU A 158 5.76 19.81 -4.15
N PRO A 159 6.93 19.20 -4.39
CA PRO A 159 7.03 18.01 -5.22
C PRO A 159 6.09 16.89 -4.79
N LEU A 160 5.32 16.38 -5.74
CA LEU A 160 4.53 15.16 -5.58
C LEU A 160 4.21 14.57 -6.95
N LEU A 161 5.09 13.72 -7.46
CA LEU A 161 4.78 12.91 -8.64
C LEU A 161 3.67 11.92 -8.27
N HIS A 162 2.52 12.01 -8.95
CA HIS A 162 1.42 11.08 -8.73
C HIS A 162 0.56 10.93 -9.99
N GLU A 163 -0.10 9.78 -10.10
CA GLU A 163 -0.96 9.47 -11.23
C GLU A 163 -2.33 9.00 -10.72
N HIS A 164 -3.37 9.74 -11.11
CA HIS A 164 -4.76 9.37 -10.87
C HIS A 164 -5.21 8.42 -11.98
N CYS A 165 -5.40 7.14 -11.65
CA CYS A 165 -5.94 6.15 -12.57
C CYS A 165 -7.44 5.98 -12.29
N LEU A 166 -8.26 6.68 -13.06
CA LEU A 166 -9.71 6.57 -12.98
C LEU A 166 -10.18 5.32 -13.73
N ILE A 167 -10.53 4.27 -12.98
CA ILE A 167 -10.99 2.98 -13.50
C ILE A 167 -12.50 3.02 -13.67
N LEU A 168 -12.98 2.75 -14.88
CA LEU A 168 -14.40 2.73 -15.20
C LEU A 168 -15.14 1.60 -14.47
N ASN A 169 -16.29 1.88 -13.87
CA ASN A 169 -17.16 0.87 -13.29
C ASN A 169 -18.06 0.20 -14.35
N ARG A 170 -17.47 -0.12 -15.51
CA ARG A 170 -18.06 -0.87 -16.62
C ARG A 170 -16.99 -1.74 -17.26
N VAL A 171 -17.35 -2.99 -17.51
CA VAL A 171 -16.47 -4.00 -18.09
C VAL A 171 -17.29 -4.92 -18.98
N GLN A 172 -16.66 -5.43 -20.03
CA GLN A 172 -17.25 -6.49 -20.85
C GLN A 172 -17.04 -7.86 -20.19
N ARG A 173 -18.09 -8.67 -20.23
CA ARG A 173 -18.05 -10.10 -19.91
C ARG A 173 -18.73 -10.89 -21.03
N PRO A 174 -18.47 -12.19 -21.17
CA PRO A 174 -19.28 -13.05 -22.03
C PRO A 174 -20.75 -13.07 -21.58
N GLY A 175 -21.65 -12.90 -22.55
CA GLY A 175 -23.09 -13.09 -22.43
C GLY A 175 -23.47 -14.58 -22.42
N ALA A 176 -24.78 -14.86 -22.34
CA ALA A 176 -25.27 -16.25 -22.40
C ALA A 176 -24.95 -16.92 -23.74
N ASP A 177 -25.01 -16.14 -24.82
CA ASP A 177 -24.80 -16.59 -26.19
C ASP A 177 -23.35 -16.42 -26.68
N GLY A 178 -22.44 -16.05 -25.77
CA GLY A 178 -21.03 -15.78 -26.08
C GLY A 178 -20.72 -14.33 -26.45
N ASP A 179 -21.72 -13.54 -26.84
CA ASP A 179 -21.53 -12.13 -27.20
C ASP A 179 -21.12 -11.25 -26.01
N PRO A 180 -20.27 -10.23 -26.23
CA PRO A 180 -19.82 -9.35 -25.16
C PRO A 180 -20.97 -8.50 -24.62
N VAL A 181 -21.19 -8.56 -23.32
CA VAL A 181 -22.17 -7.71 -22.62
C VAL A 181 -21.48 -6.81 -21.60
N TRP A 182 -21.91 -5.55 -21.56
CA TRP A 182 -21.43 -4.58 -20.58
C TRP A 182 -22.11 -4.79 -19.23
N GLY A 183 -21.30 -4.85 -18.17
CA GLY A 183 -21.78 -4.99 -16.80
C GLY A 183 -20.98 -4.14 -15.83
N ALA A 184 -21.45 -4.07 -14.58
CA ALA A 184 -20.73 -3.39 -13.51
C ALA A 184 -19.48 -4.19 -13.10
N LEU A 185 -18.42 -3.47 -12.75
CA LEU A 185 -17.20 -4.03 -12.20
C LEU A 185 -17.42 -4.38 -10.71
N ASP A 186 -16.77 -5.44 -10.24
CA ASP A 186 -16.73 -5.77 -8.82
C ASP A 186 -15.74 -4.87 -8.07
N THR A 187 -16.17 -3.62 -7.86
CA THR A 187 -15.36 -2.58 -7.21
C THR A 187 -15.01 -2.90 -5.76
N TYR A 188 -15.83 -3.71 -5.07
CA TYR A 188 -15.52 -4.19 -3.72
C TYR A 188 -14.30 -5.12 -3.75
N ARG A 189 -14.26 -6.06 -4.71
CA ARG A 189 -13.12 -6.95 -4.91
C ARG A 189 -11.86 -6.16 -5.26
N LEU A 190 -11.95 -5.15 -6.14
CA LEU A 190 -10.82 -4.25 -6.42
C LEU A 190 -10.31 -3.56 -5.15
N TYR A 191 -11.21 -2.97 -4.37
CA TYR A 191 -10.85 -2.27 -3.13
C TYR A 191 -10.16 -3.21 -2.12
N GLN A 192 -10.61 -4.46 -2.00
CA GLN A 192 -9.96 -5.45 -1.14
C GLN A 192 -8.50 -5.75 -1.52
N HIS A 193 -8.12 -5.53 -2.79
CA HIS A 193 -6.79 -5.81 -3.33
C HIS A 193 -5.89 -4.57 -3.44
N VAL A 194 -6.35 -3.38 -3.02
CA VAL A 194 -5.60 -2.13 -3.16
C VAL A 194 -4.20 -2.19 -2.53
N VAL A 195 -4.06 -2.88 -1.39
CA VAL A 195 -2.77 -3.04 -0.70
C VAL A 195 -1.84 -3.99 -1.46
N ALA A 196 -2.37 -5.04 -2.09
CA ALA A 196 -1.58 -5.97 -2.90
C ALA A 196 -1.11 -5.31 -4.21
N ALA A 197 -1.98 -4.53 -4.85
CA ALA A 197 -1.60 -3.73 -6.02
C ALA A 197 -0.57 -2.64 -5.67
N GLY A 198 -0.78 -1.92 -4.55
CA GLY A 198 0.14 -0.88 -4.10
C GLY A 198 1.54 -1.41 -3.75
N THR A 199 1.62 -2.60 -3.13
CA THR A 199 2.92 -3.25 -2.83
C THR A 199 3.63 -3.75 -4.09
N LEU A 200 2.90 -4.19 -5.12
CA LEU A 200 3.47 -4.52 -6.43
C LEU A 200 4.02 -3.27 -7.12
N TYR A 201 3.25 -2.19 -7.12
CA TYR A 201 3.69 -0.89 -7.62
C TYR A 201 4.98 -0.45 -6.92
N THR A 202 5.02 -0.43 -5.58
CA THR A 202 6.20 -0.01 -4.83
C THR A 202 7.41 -0.90 -5.11
N LEU A 203 7.23 -2.22 -5.15
CA LEU A 203 8.31 -3.17 -5.44
C LEU A 203 8.90 -2.94 -6.84
N THR A 204 8.03 -2.85 -7.85
CA THR A 204 8.42 -2.63 -9.25
C THR A 204 9.17 -1.29 -9.40
N MET A 205 8.55 -0.22 -8.90
CA MET A 205 9.09 1.14 -8.95
C MET A 205 10.48 1.23 -8.29
N THR A 206 10.59 0.70 -7.07
CA THR A 206 11.84 0.79 -6.29
C THR A 206 12.96 0.01 -6.97
N THR A 207 12.67 -1.24 -7.37
CA THR A 207 13.65 -2.13 -7.99
C THR A 207 14.21 -1.49 -9.24
N GLU A 208 13.33 -0.99 -10.10
CA GLU A 208 13.74 -0.44 -11.38
C GLU A 208 14.59 0.83 -11.23
N VAL A 209 14.19 1.76 -10.34
CA VAL A 209 15.00 2.96 -10.09
C VAL A 209 16.34 2.60 -9.47
N CYS A 210 16.37 1.68 -8.51
CA CYS A 210 17.60 1.27 -7.85
C CYS A 210 18.59 0.61 -8.81
N GLU A 211 18.13 -0.27 -9.71
CA GLU A 211 19.00 -0.88 -10.72
C GLU A 211 19.53 0.15 -11.72
N ASN A 212 18.68 1.04 -12.24
CA ASN A 212 19.10 1.99 -13.26
C ASN A 212 20.01 3.11 -12.73
N LEU A 213 19.88 3.48 -11.44
CA LEU A 213 20.62 4.60 -10.85
C LEU A 213 21.75 4.17 -9.90
N GLY A 214 21.89 2.87 -9.61
CA GLY A 214 22.87 2.34 -8.67
C GLY A 214 22.54 2.66 -7.20
N LEU A 215 21.25 2.61 -6.84
CA LEU A 215 20.75 2.97 -5.52
C LEU A 215 20.39 1.73 -4.69
N ALA A 216 20.14 1.95 -3.40
CA ALA A 216 19.55 0.95 -2.51
C ALA A 216 18.58 1.63 -1.54
N THR A 217 17.75 0.83 -0.87
CA THR A 217 16.81 1.32 0.14
C THR A 217 17.23 1.02 1.57
N VAL A 218 16.71 1.80 2.51
CA VAL A 218 16.81 1.63 3.96
C VAL A 218 15.41 1.72 4.59
N PRO A 219 15.16 1.03 5.70
CA PRO A 219 13.87 1.13 6.37
C PRO A 219 13.80 2.44 7.16
N ARG A 220 12.66 3.13 7.10
CA ARG A 220 12.36 4.31 7.91
C ARG A 220 11.07 4.15 8.69
N GLU A 221 11.13 4.42 9.98
CA GLU A 221 9.95 4.48 10.82
C GLU A 221 9.26 5.84 10.62
N VAL A 222 8.17 5.82 9.85
CA VAL A 222 7.39 7.02 9.52
C VAL A 222 6.27 7.27 10.54
N THR A 223 5.81 6.22 11.21
CA THR A 223 4.79 6.28 12.24
C THR A 223 5.16 5.24 13.31
N PRO A 224 5.36 5.66 14.57
CA PRO A 224 5.77 4.76 15.63
C PRO A 224 4.89 3.51 15.74
N GLY A 225 5.50 2.34 15.76
CA GLY A 225 4.79 1.05 15.88
C GLY A 225 4.05 0.59 14.62
N LEU A 226 4.18 1.29 13.49
CA LEU A 226 3.76 0.77 12.18
C LEU A 226 4.95 0.20 11.42
N ARG A 227 4.66 -0.46 10.28
CA ARG A 227 5.71 -1.00 9.43
C ARG A 227 6.62 0.13 8.93
N PRO A 228 7.94 -0.05 8.91
CA PRO A 228 8.81 0.91 8.27
C PRO A 228 8.46 1.00 6.77
N VAL A 229 8.63 2.20 6.23
CA VAL A 229 8.58 2.43 4.79
C VAL A 229 10.02 2.34 4.29
N MET A 230 10.20 1.61 3.19
CA MET A 230 11.51 1.55 2.53
C MET A 230 11.72 2.86 1.78
N GLU A 231 12.83 3.55 2.03
CA GLU A 231 13.18 4.83 1.39
C GLU A 231 14.61 4.74 0.84
N ILE A 232 14.95 5.54 -0.16
CA ILE A 232 16.29 5.53 -0.78
C ILE A 232 17.36 5.94 0.24
N ALA A 233 18.41 5.13 0.33
CA ALA A 233 19.57 5.40 1.17
C ALA A 233 20.26 6.70 0.72
N GLY A 234 20.66 7.54 1.68
CA GLY A 234 21.38 8.79 1.40
C GLY A 234 20.51 10.04 1.23
N VAL A 235 19.17 9.93 1.08
CA VAL A 235 18.25 11.09 1.06
C VAL A 235 17.88 11.51 2.48
N PRO A 236 18.30 12.66 3.04
CA PRO A 236 18.03 12.95 4.46
C PRO A 236 16.56 13.15 4.79
N GLU A 237 16.18 12.88 6.04
CA GLU A 237 14.79 13.02 6.52
C GLU A 237 14.29 14.46 6.42
N ASP A 238 15.15 15.45 6.66
CA ASP A 238 14.78 16.86 6.55
C ASP A 238 14.37 17.22 5.11
N LEU A 239 14.96 16.59 4.10
CA LEU A 239 14.63 16.81 2.70
C LEU A 239 13.30 16.14 2.31
N ILE A 240 13.00 14.97 2.89
CA ILE A 240 11.69 14.34 2.78
C ILE A 240 10.63 15.23 3.43
N THR A 241 10.89 15.70 4.66
CA THR A 241 10.00 16.57 5.42
C THR A 241 9.75 17.90 4.71
N TRP A 242 10.79 18.49 4.11
CA TRP A 242 10.69 19.70 3.28
C TRP A 242 9.68 19.54 2.14
N SER A 243 9.66 18.39 1.46
CA SER A 243 8.68 18.11 0.39
C SER A 243 7.26 17.82 0.91
N ALA A 244 7.10 17.65 2.22
CA ALA A 244 5.88 17.18 2.88
C ALA A 244 5.26 18.19 3.87
N SER A 245 5.47 19.50 3.72
CA SER A 245 5.04 20.53 4.68
C SER A 245 3.54 20.49 5.07
N ARG A 246 2.67 20.04 4.16
CA ARG A 246 1.23 19.78 4.44
C ARG A 246 1.03 18.78 5.56
N ARG A 247 1.83 17.72 5.59
CA ARG A 247 1.70 16.63 6.56
C ARG A 247 1.83 17.17 7.98
N ARG A 248 2.78 18.08 8.22
CA ARG A 248 2.96 18.74 9.50
C ARG A 248 1.70 19.52 9.92
N ARG A 249 1.12 20.31 9.02
CA ARG A 249 -0.15 21.02 9.31
C ARG A 249 -1.30 20.06 9.64
N ILE A 250 -1.36 18.90 8.98
CA ILE A 250 -2.36 17.86 9.27
C ILE A 250 -2.11 17.24 10.65
N GLU A 251 -0.86 16.97 11.00
CA GLU A 251 -0.47 16.44 12.30
C GLU A 251 -0.82 17.44 13.42
N ASP A 252 -0.48 18.72 13.26
CA ASP A 252 -0.83 19.79 14.20
C ASP A 252 -2.36 19.92 14.37
N ALA A 253 -3.12 19.88 13.26
CA ALA A 253 -4.58 19.92 13.31
C ALA A 253 -5.19 18.65 13.94
N LEU A 254 -4.58 17.48 13.71
CA LEU A 254 -5.02 16.22 14.31
C LEU A 254 -4.78 16.21 15.82
N GLU A 255 -3.68 16.78 16.29
CA GLU A 255 -3.40 16.97 17.72
C GLU A 255 -4.51 17.83 18.36
N ALA A 256 -4.80 19.00 17.79
CA ALA A 256 -5.85 19.89 18.27
C ALA A 256 -7.26 19.25 18.24
N LEU A 257 -7.58 18.45 17.21
CA LEU A 257 -8.84 17.72 17.13
C LEU A 257 -8.92 16.57 18.14
N THR A 258 -7.78 15.92 18.43
CA THR A 258 -7.70 14.85 19.43
C THR A 258 -7.86 15.42 20.84
N ASP A 259 -7.22 16.55 21.14
CA ASP A 259 -7.38 17.24 22.44
C ASP A 259 -8.83 17.64 22.69
N ARG A 260 -9.50 18.15 21.66
CA ARG A 260 -10.93 18.48 21.72
C ARG A 260 -11.78 17.24 21.96
N TYR A 261 -11.49 16.15 21.24
CA TYR A 261 -12.18 14.88 21.43
C TYR A 261 -12.07 14.38 22.88
N VAL A 262 -10.85 14.40 23.44
CA VAL A 262 -10.59 13.98 24.83
C VAL A 262 -11.34 14.89 25.80
N LYS A 263 -11.34 16.20 25.59
CA LYS A 263 -12.09 17.15 26.43
C LYS A 263 -13.59 16.87 26.42
N ASP A 264 -14.15 16.54 25.26
CA ASP A 264 -15.60 16.36 25.08
C ASP A 264 -16.08 14.96 25.52
N HIS A 265 -15.21 13.94 25.50
CA HIS A 265 -15.58 12.53 25.72
C HIS A 265 -14.88 11.86 26.91
N ASP A 266 -13.91 12.53 27.54
CA ASP A 266 -13.11 12.05 28.69
C ASP A 266 -12.32 10.73 28.43
N HIS A 267 -12.01 10.45 27.17
CA HIS A 267 -11.14 9.34 26.78
C HIS A 267 -10.49 9.57 25.41
N LEU A 268 -9.39 8.85 25.13
CA LEU A 268 -8.75 8.87 23.81
C LEU A 268 -9.64 8.23 22.73
N PRO A 269 -9.57 8.68 21.47
CA PRO A 269 -10.28 8.04 20.37
C PRO A 269 -9.70 6.66 20.07
N GLY A 270 -10.56 5.65 19.86
CA GLY A 270 -10.16 4.36 19.29
C GLY A 270 -9.71 4.47 17.83
N ASP A 271 -9.23 3.37 17.22
CA ASP A 271 -8.67 3.36 15.85
C ASP A 271 -9.58 4.04 14.81
N ARG A 272 -10.87 3.70 14.83
CA ARG A 272 -11.86 4.28 13.91
C ARG A 272 -12.05 5.79 14.13
N GLY A 273 -12.05 6.22 15.39
CA GLY A 273 -12.12 7.64 15.76
C GLY A 273 -10.89 8.40 15.27
N ARG A 274 -9.69 7.86 15.50
CA ARG A 274 -8.43 8.44 15.00
C ARG A 274 -8.44 8.61 13.48
N HIS A 275 -8.91 7.61 12.75
CA HIS A 275 -9.05 7.71 11.29
C HIS A 275 -10.02 8.82 10.86
N ALA A 276 -11.15 8.97 11.56
CA ALA A 276 -12.12 10.03 11.27
C ALA A 276 -11.56 11.43 11.57
N LEU A 277 -10.91 11.60 12.73
CA LEU A 277 -10.25 12.86 13.10
C LEU A 277 -9.12 13.21 12.12
N GLY A 278 -8.31 12.22 11.71
CA GLY A 278 -7.27 12.41 10.70
C GLY A 278 -7.84 12.84 9.34
N TRP A 279 -9.00 12.31 8.95
CA TRP A 279 -9.71 12.77 7.75
C TRP A 279 -10.19 14.22 7.89
N TRP A 280 -10.75 14.61 9.05
CA TRP A 280 -11.13 16.00 9.31
C TRP A 280 -9.94 16.96 9.29
N ALA A 281 -8.86 16.65 9.99
CA ALA A 281 -7.62 17.44 9.97
C ALA A 281 -7.11 17.65 8.53
N ALA A 282 -7.13 16.60 7.71
CA ALA A 282 -6.73 16.69 6.32
C ALA A 282 -7.64 17.58 5.47
N GLN A 283 -8.92 17.71 5.81
CA GLN A 283 -9.89 18.53 5.08
C GLN A 283 -9.85 19.99 5.52
N GLU A 284 -9.74 20.28 6.82
CA GLU A 284 -9.64 21.65 7.35
C GLU A 284 -8.36 22.35 6.89
N THR A 285 -7.24 21.63 6.86
CA THR A 285 -5.93 22.19 6.44
C THR A 285 -5.78 22.28 4.91
N ARG A 286 -6.85 22.04 4.16
CA ARG A 286 -6.83 21.96 2.69
C ARG A 286 -6.91 23.36 2.06
N PRO A 287 -5.83 23.90 1.48
CA PRO A 287 -5.91 25.18 0.78
C PRO A 287 -6.71 25.02 -0.51
N ALA A 288 -7.15 26.17 -1.04
CA ALA A 288 -7.83 26.24 -2.34
C ALA A 288 -6.99 25.58 -3.45
N LYS A 289 -7.67 25.09 -4.50
CA LYS A 289 -6.95 24.57 -5.67
C LYS A 289 -6.20 25.72 -6.33
N LYS A 290 -4.89 25.56 -6.50
CA LYS A 290 -4.05 26.49 -7.27
C LYS A 290 -4.17 26.23 -8.77
N ASN A 291 -3.74 27.20 -9.56
CA ASN A 291 -3.54 27.01 -10.99
C ASN A 291 -2.32 26.09 -11.23
N PRO A 292 -2.43 25.10 -12.12
CA PRO A 292 -1.32 24.20 -12.44
C PRO A 292 -0.17 24.97 -13.11
N LYS A 293 1.07 24.69 -12.69
CA LYS A 293 2.28 25.31 -13.24
C LYS A 293 3.02 24.32 -14.14
N PRO A 294 3.69 24.78 -15.22
CA PRO A 294 4.53 23.92 -16.04
C PRO A 294 5.64 23.26 -15.22
N LEU A 295 5.95 21.99 -15.53
CA LEU A 295 6.96 21.22 -14.79
C LEU A 295 8.33 21.93 -14.74
N ALA A 296 8.78 22.55 -15.83
CA ALA A 296 10.04 23.28 -15.85
C ALA A 296 10.11 24.42 -14.81
N GLN A 297 9.00 25.15 -14.61
CA GLN A 297 8.92 26.21 -13.60
C GLN A 297 8.91 25.62 -12.18
N LEU A 298 8.20 24.51 -11.98
CA LEU A 298 8.16 23.80 -10.72
C LEU A 298 9.56 23.31 -10.32
N LEU A 299 10.27 22.66 -11.24
CA LEU A 299 11.64 22.16 -11.03
C LEU A 299 12.61 23.28 -10.66
N ALA A 300 12.58 24.41 -11.39
CA ALA A 300 13.42 25.57 -11.10
C ALA A 300 13.14 26.12 -9.69
N TRP A 301 11.86 26.25 -9.32
CA TRP A 301 11.46 26.73 -8.00
C TRP A 301 11.85 25.76 -6.88
N TRP A 302 11.60 24.46 -7.05
CA TRP A 302 11.97 23.44 -6.05
C TRP A 302 13.46 23.40 -5.82
N ARG A 303 14.26 23.43 -6.89
CA ARG A 303 15.71 23.43 -6.80
C ARG A 303 16.22 24.69 -6.08
N ALA A 304 15.74 25.87 -6.46
CA ALA A 304 16.10 27.11 -5.78
C ALA A 304 15.72 27.08 -4.29
N SER A 305 14.50 26.64 -3.96
CA SER A 305 14.05 26.51 -2.56
C SER A 305 14.90 25.52 -1.77
N ALA A 306 15.25 24.37 -2.35
CA ALA A 306 16.08 23.38 -1.68
C ALA A 306 17.52 23.91 -1.48
N ILE A 307 18.09 24.63 -2.45
CA ILE A 307 19.42 25.26 -2.32
C ILE A 307 19.42 26.30 -1.19
N LEU A 308 18.36 27.11 -1.05
CA LEU A 308 18.24 28.08 0.03
C LEU A 308 18.17 27.42 1.41
N CYS A 309 17.50 26.27 1.52
CA CYS A 309 17.34 25.57 2.79
C CYS A 309 18.55 24.69 3.17
N PHE A 310 19.20 24.04 2.20
CA PHE A 310 20.18 22.97 2.45
C PHE A 310 21.57 23.26 1.89
N GLY A 311 21.73 24.33 1.10
CA GLY A 311 22.99 24.69 0.45
C GLY A 311 23.21 24.00 -0.90
N GLN A 312 23.87 24.71 -1.82
CA GLN A 312 24.05 24.26 -3.20
C GLN A 312 24.89 22.98 -3.32
N ALA A 313 26.07 22.94 -2.69
CA ALA A 313 26.96 21.78 -2.74
C ALA A 313 26.27 20.50 -2.24
N PHE A 314 25.40 20.63 -1.24
CA PHE A 314 24.59 19.52 -0.77
C PHE A 314 23.62 19.07 -1.87
N ILE A 315 22.80 19.96 -2.44
CA ILE A 315 21.82 19.58 -3.47
C ILE A 315 22.49 18.99 -4.72
N ASP A 316 23.62 19.57 -5.15
CA ASP A 316 24.37 19.11 -6.33
C ASP A 316 24.94 17.70 -6.12
N GLY A 317 25.46 17.39 -4.93
CA GLY A 317 26.00 16.07 -4.59
C GLY A 317 24.97 15.04 -4.11
N LEU A 318 23.67 15.30 -4.19
CA LEU A 318 22.64 14.42 -3.58
C LEU A 318 22.63 13.01 -4.19
N LEU A 319 22.65 12.91 -5.52
CA LEU A 319 22.62 11.62 -6.19
C LEU A 319 23.86 10.79 -5.89
N ASP A 320 25.04 11.41 -5.87
CA ASP A 320 26.30 10.71 -5.60
C ASP A 320 26.37 10.18 -4.17
N ARG A 321 25.83 10.93 -3.19
CA ARG A 321 25.66 10.40 -1.82
C ARG A 321 24.73 9.20 -1.78
N CYS A 322 23.62 9.24 -2.52
CA CYS A 322 22.69 8.11 -2.59
C CYS A 322 23.35 6.89 -3.26
N ARG A 323 24.15 7.09 -4.31
CA ARG A 323 24.93 6.03 -4.97
C ARG A 323 26.01 5.43 -4.06
N ALA A 324 26.76 6.26 -3.33
CA ALA A 324 27.76 5.80 -2.38
C ALA A 324 27.13 4.93 -1.28
N ALA A 325 26.02 5.40 -0.69
CA ALA A 325 25.25 4.62 0.28
C ALA A 325 24.67 3.33 -0.34
N GLY A 326 24.16 3.43 -1.57
CA GLY A 326 23.63 2.33 -2.37
C GLY A 326 24.67 1.23 -2.60
N ALA A 327 25.87 1.60 -3.04
CA ALA A 327 26.99 0.68 -3.26
C ALA A 327 27.39 -0.05 -1.96
N ALA A 328 27.50 0.69 -0.85
CA ALA A 328 27.85 0.10 0.45
C ALA A 328 26.80 -0.91 0.94
N ILE A 329 25.51 -0.64 0.73
CA ILE A 329 24.43 -1.57 1.07
C ILE A 329 24.43 -2.76 0.12
N ARG A 330 24.48 -2.52 -1.20
CA ARG A 330 24.46 -3.56 -2.24
C ARG A 330 25.61 -4.56 -2.10
N ALA A 331 26.77 -4.14 -1.58
CA ALA A 331 27.90 -5.02 -1.30
C ALA A 331 27.64 -6.05 -0.18
N ARG A 332 26.64 -5.81 0.68
CA ARG A 332 26.28 -6.67 1.83
C ARG A 332 24.97 -7.44 1.63
N VAL A 333 24.23 -7.15 0.57
CA VAL A 333 22.94 -7.77 0.28
C VAL A 333 23.14 -8.96 -0.64
N ASP A 334 22.71 -10.13 -0.18
CA ASP A 334 22.64 -11.34 -0.99
C ASP A 334 21.52 -11.18 -2.04
N PRO A 335 21.79 -11.37 -3.35
CA PRO A 335 20.74 -11.39 -4.37
C PRO A 335 19.77 -12.58 -4.24
N ALA A 336 20.15 -13.65 -3.56
CA ALA A 336 19.32 -14.83 -3.39
C ALA A 336 18.36 -14.68 -2.21
N VAL A 337 17.12 -15.16 -2.40
CA VAL A 337 16.11 -15.22 -1.35
C VAL A 337 15.77 -16.67 -1.04
N ASP A 338 15.93 -17.08 0.21
CA ASP A 338 15.44 -18.38 0.68
C ASP A 338 13.91 -18.34 0.76
N VAL A 339 13.26 -18.89 -0.27
CA VAL A 339 11.79 -18.95 -0.40
C VAL A 339 11.14 -19.69 0.78
N ALA A 340 11.81 -20.70 1.35
CA ALA A 340 11.25 -21.45 2.48
C ALA A 340 11.23 -20.58 3.75
N LEU A 341 12.32 -19.86 4.05
CA LEU A 341 12.37 -18.94 5.18
C LEU A 341 11.43 -17.73 4.97
N ALA A 342 11.40 -17.16 3.77
CA ALA A 342 10.50 -16.06 3.44
C ALA A 342 9.02 -16.46 3.58
N ALA A 343 8.65 -17.67 3.15
CA ALA A 343 7.28 -18.16 3.28
C ALA A 343 6.84 -18.31 4.75
N VAL A 344 7.75 -18.72 5.64
CA VAL A 344 7.49 -18.81 7.07
C VAL A 344 7.30 -17.42 7.69
N ASP A 345 8.23 -16.50 7.40
CA ASP A 345 8.20 -15.12 7.88
C ASP A 345 6.87 -14.45 7.51
N VAL A 346 6.55 -14.46 6.22
CA VAL A 346 5.33 -13.86 5.67
C VAL A 346 4.08 -14.46 6.33
N ALA A 347 4.00 -15.78 6.48
CA ALA A 347 2.87 -16.44 7.11
C ALA A 347 2.73 -16.04 8.59
N ALA A 348 3.82 -16.04 9.34
CA ALA A 348 3.85 -15.66 10.75
C ALA A 348 3.40 -14.20 10.93
N VAL A 349 3.97 -13.28 10.14
CA VAL A 349 3.63 -11.85 10.22
C VAL A 349 2.16 -11.60 9.90
N VAL A 350 1.65 -12.16 8.80
CA VAL A 350 0.25 -11.97 8.41
C VAL A 350 -0.71 -12.56 9.43
N PHE A 351 -0.39 -13.73 9.98
CA PHE A 351 -1.18 -14.35 11.03
C PHE A 351 -1.20 -13.49 12.30
N THR A 352 -0.04 -13.06 12.82
CA THR A 352 0.02 -12.25 14.06
C THR A 352 -0.75 -10.93 13.92
N VAL A 353 -0.80 -10.35 12.71
CA VAL A 353 -1.52 -9.09 12.48
C VAL A 353 -3.03 -9.29 12.27
N ARG A 354 -3.45 -10.37 11.59
CA ARG A 354 -4.84 -10.50 11.10
C ARG A 354 -5.61 -11.73 11.60
N GLU A 355 -4.99 -12.72 12.21
CA GLU A 355 -5.50 -14.06 12.59
C GLU A 355 -6.17 -14.80 11.42
N LYS A 356 -7.23 -14.22 10.83
CA LYS A 356 -7.87 -14.60 9.58
C LYS A 356 -7.40 -13.72 8.41
N PHE A 357 -6.91 -14.36 7.37
CA PHE A 357 -6.37 -13.69 6.19
C PHE A 357 -6.77 -14.39 4.88
N SER A 358 -6.29 -13.87 3.75
CA SER A 358 -6.56 -14.34 2.39
C SER A 358 -5.27 -14.20 1.59
N ARG A 359 -5.16 -14.88 0.44
CA ARG A 359 -3.94 -14.85 -0.40
C ARG A 359 -3.40 -13.44 -0.64
N ARG A 360 -4.28 -12.46 -0.92
CA ARG A 360 -3.89 -11.05 -1.12
C ARG A 360 -3.09 -10.42 0.02
N HIS A 361 -3.31 -10.86 1.27
CA HIS A 361 -2.56 -10.35 2.42
C HIS A 361 -1.16 -10.95 2.48
N ILE A 362 -1.04 -12.25 2.19
CA ILE A 362 0.23 -12.97 2.09
C ILE A 362 1.05 -12.40 0.93
N LEU A 363 0.43 -12.21 -0.24
CA LEU A 363 1.10 -11.64 -1.41
C LEU A 363 1.61 -10.22 -1.16
N ALA A 364 0.79 -9.37 -0.53
CA ALA A 364 1.22 -8.03 -0.15
C ALA A 364 2.41 -8.05 0.82
N GLU A 365 2.44 -9.02 1.75
CA GLU A 365 3.54 -9.14 2.71
C GLU A 365 4.79 -9.78 2.08
N ALA A 366 4.66 -10.74 1.17
CA ALA A 366 5.76 -11.28 0.38
C ALA A 366 6.47 -10.17 -0.42
N ARG A 367 5.72 -9.27 -1.05
CA ARG A 367 6.27 -8.11 -1.77
C ARG A 367 7.00 -7.14 -0.85
N ARG A 368 6.51 -6.92 0.38
CA ARG A 368 7.22 -6.12 1.39
C ARG A 368 8.50 -6.79 1.87
N HIS A 369 8.43 -8.10 2.15
CA HIS A 369 9.60 -8.89 2.52
C HIS A 369 10.67 -8.79 1.44
N LEU A 370 10.31 -8.96 0.17
CA LEU A 370 11.25 -8.82 -0.94
C LEU A 370 11.85 -7.40 -1.02
N LEU A 371 11.02 -6.36 -0.85
CA LEU A 371 11.50 -4.98 -0.82
C LEU A 371 12.50 -4.72 0.31
N GLU A 372 12.29 -5.33 1.48
CA GLU A 372 13.18 -5.23 2.64
C GLU A 372 14.45 -6.06 2.46
N THR A 373 14.35 -7.28 1.96
CA THR A 373 15.47 -8.22 1.82
C THR A 373 16.40 -7.83 0.68
N LEU A 374 15.85 -7.52 -0.50
CA LEU A 374 16.63 -7.23 -1.70
C LEU A 374 17.12 -5.78 -1.76
N ARG A 375 16.60 -4.89 -0.92
CA ARG A 375 17.03 -3.47 -0.82
C ARG A 375 17.05 -2.74 -2.17
N GLY A 376 16.13 -3.09 -3.08
CA GLY A 376 16.06 -2.54 -4.44
C GLY A 376 16.92 -3.27 -5.48
N ARG A 377 17.38 -4.49 -5.20
CA ARG A 377 17.94 -5.39 -6.21
C ARG A 377 16.85 -6.03 -7.08
N GLU A 378 17.21 -6.35 -8.32
CA GLU A 378 16.41 -7.13 -9.24
C GLU A 378 15.95 -8.46 -8.61
N LEU A 379 14.73 -8.88 -8.94
CA LEU A 379 14.14 -10.12 -8.47
C LEU A 379 13.65 -10.98 -9.63
N THR A 380 13.70 -12.30 -9.44
CA THR A 380 13.12 -13.25 -10.38
C THR A 380 11.61 -13.06 -10.49
N HIS A 381 11.10 -12.98 -11.72
CA HIS A 381 9.66 -12.85 -11.97
C HIS A 381 8.87 -13.97 -11.29
N GLY A 382 7.79 -13.61 -10.58
CA GLY A 382 6.91 -14.54 -9.86
C GLY A 382 7.44 -15.04 -8.51
N LEU A 383 8.56 -14.51 -8.02
CA LEU A 383 9.12 -14.87 -6.71
C LEU A 383 8.15 -14.56 -5.55
N ASP A 384 7.43 -13.44 -5.63
CA ASP A 384 6.40 -13.05 -4.66
C ASP A 384 5.23 -14.05 -4.62
N ASP A 385 4.74 -14.48 -5.78
CA ASP A 385 3.72 -15.52 -5.87
C ASP A 385 4.23 -16.87 -5.34
N SER A 386 5.47 -17.26 -5.64
CA SER A 386 6.07 -18.49 -5.11
C SER A 386 6.17 -18.48 -3.57
N ILE A 387 6.61 -17.37 -2.98
CA ILE A 387 6.61 -17.19 -1.52
C ILE A 387 5.19 -17.30 -0.97
N ALA A 388 4.23 -16.62 -1.62
CA ALA A 388 2.85 -16.60 -1.16
C ALA A 388 2.18 -17.98 -1.21
N ASP A 389 2.37 -18.71 -2.30
CA ASP A 389 1.80 -20.04 -2.47
C ASP A 389 2.44 -21.04 -1.51
N ARG A 390 3.75 -20.96 -1.28
CA ARG A 390 4.44 -21.79 -0.29
C ARG A 390 3.95 -21.49 1.13
N ALA A 391 3.75 -20.22 1.47
CA ALA A 391 3.22 -19.77 2.76
C ALA A 391 1.81 -20.34 3.02
N LEU A 392 0.94 -20.29 2.02
CA LEU A 392 -0.41 -20.82 2.09
C LEU A 392 -0.42 -22.36 2.16
N LEU A 393 0.43 -23.02 1.39
CA LEU A 393 0.48 -24.48 1.31
C LEU A 393 1.04 -25.12 2.58
N ARG A 394 2.10 -24.55 3.16
CA ARG A 394 2.88 -25.19 4.24
C ARG A 394 2.58 -24.67 5.63
N TYR A 395 2.16 -23.41 5.75
CA TYR A 395 2.05 -22.73 7.06
C TYR A 395 0.67 -22.14 7.33
N SER A 396 -0.31 -22.41 6.47
CA SER A 396 -1.68 -21.92 6.63
C SER A 396 -2.69 -23.07 6.61
N ARG A 397 -3.79 -22.89 7.34
CA ARG A 397 -4.95 -23.76 7.36
C ARG A 397 -6.12 -23.03 6.72
N ARG A 398 -6.77 -23.70 5.76
CA ARG A 398 -7.96 -23.17 5.11
C ARG A 398 -9.14 -23.22 6.09
N HIS A 399 -9.79 -22.08 6.32
CA HIS A 399 -10.98 -21.96 7.16
C HIS A 399 -12.28 -22.05 6.35
N THR A 400 -12.25 -21.75 5.05
CA THR A 400 -13.45 -21.82 4.19
C THR A 400 -13.79 -23.28 3.87
N VAL A 401 -14.96 -23.74 4.33
CA VAL A 401 -15.51 -25.06 4.01
C VAL A 401 -16.30 -24.98 2.70
N THR A 402 -15.97 -25.84 1.74
CA THR A 402 -16.77 -26.02 0.52
C THR A 402 -18.12 -26.64 0.86
N LYS A 403 -19.22 -25.98 0.47
CA LYS A 403 -20.56 -26.54 0.64
C LYS A 403 -20.83 -27.61 -0.43
N PRO A 404 -21.42 -28.76 -0.09
CA PRO A 404 -21.86 -29.75 -1.09
C PRO A 404 -22.74 -29.10 -2.15
N GLY A 405 -22.49 -29.40 -3.43
CA GLY A 405 -23.24 -28.83 -4.58
C GLY A 405 -22.83 -27.41 -5.01
N ARG A 406 -21.83 -26.78 -4.36
CA ARG A 406 -21.21 -25.54 -4.85
C ARG A 406 -19.75 -25.77 -5.23
N GLY A 407 -19.31 -25.18 -6.33
CA GLY A 407 -17.90 -25.18 -6.74
C GLY A 407 -16.99 -24.59 -5.66
N ALA A 408 -15.73 -25.04 -5.63
CA ALA A 408 -14.76 -24.51 -4.68
C ALA A 408 -14.54 -23.00 -4.92
N PRO A 409 -14.55 -22.16 -3.86
CA PRO A 409 -14.26 -20.75 -4.02
C PRO A 409 -12.82 -20.58 -4.54
N THR A 410 -12.57 -19.55 -5.34
CA THR A 410 -11.21 -19.24 -5.83
C THR A 410 -10.25 -18.96 -4.66
N PRO A 411 -8.93 -19.22 -4.79
CA PRO A 411 -7.96 -19.05 -3.70
C PRO A 411 -7.98 -17.68 -3.01
N ASP A 412 -8.26 -16.60 -3.74
CA ASP A 412 -8.36 -15.24 -3.20
C ASP A 412 -9.62 -14.99 -2.36
N ARG A 413 -10.64 -15.85 -2.52
CA ARG A 413 -11.89 -15.90 -1.75
C ARG A 413 -11.86 -16.92 -0.62
N MET A 414 -10.78 -17.67 -0.53
CA MET A 414 -10.52 -18.51 0.62
C MET A 414 -10.02 -17.64 1.77
N THR A 415 -10.52 -17.97 2.96
CA THR A 415 -10.00 -17.44 4.20
C THR A 415 -9.10 -18.50 4.82
N TYR A 416 -7.95 -18.06 5.30
CA TYR A 416 -6.93 -18.87 5.92
C TYR A 416 -6.71 -18.38 7.35
N THR A 417 -6.25 -19.28 8.18
CA THR A 417 -5.67 -19.04 9.50
C THR A 417 -4.34 -19.77 9.57
N ALA A 418 -3.58 -19.61 10.63
CA ALA A 418 -2.43 -20.45 10.93
C ALA A 418 -2.39 -20.71 12.43
N ASP A 419 -1.58 -21.67 12.86
CA ASP A 419 -1.34 -21.90 14.28
C ASP A 419 0.07 -21.39 14.60
N PHE A 420 0.26 -20.08 14.49
CA PHE A 420 1.43 -19.46 15.09
C PHE A 420 1.08 -19.04 16.51
N PRO A 421 1.97 -19.23 17.47
CA PRO A 421 1.82 -18.58 18.76
C PRO A 421 1.78 -17.06 18.56
N VAL A 422 0.88 -16.40 19.30
CA VAL A 422 0.72 -14.94 19.26
C VAL A 422 1.56 -14.37 20.40
N PRO A 423 2.51 -13.47 20.12
CA PRO A 423 3.32 -12.89 21.19
C PRO A 423 2.46 -12.14 22.19
N ASN A 424 2.84 -12.28 23.46
CA ASN A 424 2.27 -11.48 24.54
C ASN A 424 2.46 -9.99 24.25
N ARG A 425 1.59 -9.17 24.85
CA ARG A 425 1.76 -7.72 24.83
C ARG A 425 2.88 -7.38 25.82
N TRP A 426 3.76 -6.46 25.45
CA TRP A 426 4.73 -5.88 26.37
C TRP A 426 4.68 -4.35 26.29
N TRP A 427 5.23 -3.69 27.32
CA TRP A 427 5.31 -2.24 27.37
C TRP A 427 6.70 -1.78 26.92
N ILE A 428 6.73 -0.83 25.99
CA ILE A 428 7.94 -0.20 25.49
C ILE A 428 8.11 1.12 26.23
N ALA A 429 9.12 1.18 27.10
CA ALA A 429 9.58 2.42 27.71
C ALA A 429 10.50 3.15 26.70
N PRO A 430 10.10 4.34 26.22
CA PRO A 430 10.89 5.09 25.24
C PRO A 430 12.11 5.77 25.88
N ALA A 431 12.96 6.37 25.04
CA ALA A 431 13.98 7.31 25.50
C ALA A 431 13.34 8.48 26.28
N GLN A 432 14.15 9.16 27.12
CA GLN A 432 13.70 10.12 28.14
C GLN A 432 12.56 11.06 27.67
N GLY A 433 11.44 11.08 28.42
CA GLY A 433 10.40 12.13 28.31
C GLY A 433 9.09 11.73 27.63
N THR A 434 8.91 10.49 27.19
CA THR A 434 7.64 10.00 26.60
C THR A 434 7.01 8.91 27.49
N PRO A 435 5.67 8.87 27.68
CA PRO A 435 5.03 7.81 28.47
C PRO A 435 5.24 6.43 27.81
N PRO A 436 5.32 5.35 28.60
CA PRO A 436 5.42 4.00 28.07
C PRO A 436 4.23 3.68 27.17
N ARG A 437 4.48 3.00 26.04
CA ARG A 437 3.43 2.57 25.12
C ARG A 437 3.39 1.06 25.02
N GLU A 438 2.21 0.52 24.75
CA GLU A 438 2.05 -0.90 24.47
C GLU A 438 2.72 -1.26 23.11
N SER A 439 3.28 -2.47 23.03
CA SER A 439 3.79 -3.05 21.78
C SER A 439 2.68 -3.11 20.73
N SER A 440 2.96 -2.60 19.53
CA SER A 440 2.05 -2.68 18.39
C SER A 440 1.89 -4.11 17.89
N ARG A 441 0.84 -4.37 17.10
CA ARG A 441 0.67 -5.67 16.43
C ARG A 441 1.83 -6.02 15.50
N TYR A 442 2.42 -5.01 14.85
CA TYR A 442 3.52 -5.25 13.92
C TYR A 442 4.83 -5.58 14.65
N GLU A 443 5.15 -4.89 15.75
CA GLU A 443 6.32 -5.22 16.57
C GLU A 443 6.23 -6.64 17.13
N ARG A 444 5.03 -7.03 17.58
CA ARG A 444 4.75 -8.43 17.95
C ARG A 444 5.01 -9.37 16.78
N ALA A 445 4.48 -9.06 15.60
CA ALA A 445 4.68 -9.88 14.39
C ALA A 445 6.17 -10.03 14.02
N ARG A 446 7.00 -8.98 14.20
CA ARG A 446 8.44 -9.04 13.94
C ARG A 446 9.18 -9.95 14.91
N LEU A 447 8.90 -9.85 16.21
CA LEU A 447 9.49 -10.77 17.19
C LEU A 447 9.05 -12.22 16.91
N ALA A 448 7.77 -12.44 16.62
CA ALA A 448 7.25 -13.75 16.25
C ALA A 448 8.01 -14.35 15.06
N SER A 449 8.17 -13.56 14.00
CA SER A 449 8.91 -13.97 12.81
C SER A 449 10.36 -14.31 13.13
N LEU A 450 11.07 -13.42 13.82
CA LEU A 450 12.49 -13.62 14.14
C LEU A 450 12.70 -14.90 14.95
N ALA A 451 11.84 -15.16 15.93
CA ALA A 451 11.90 -16.39 16.71
C ALA A 451 11.75 -17.65 15.85
N VAL A 452 10.80 -17.65 14.90
CA VAL A 452 10.59 -18.79 14.01
C VAL A 452 11.76 -18.95 13.03
N GLN A 453 12.30 -17.86 12.49
CA GLN A 453 13.48 -17.91 11.63
C GLN A 453 14.69 -18.50 12.36
N ASN A 454 14.95 -18.06 13.59
CA ASN A 454 16.06 -18.57 14.39
C ASN A 454 15.88 -20.06 14.71
N ALA A 455 14.67 -20.49 15.08
CA ALA A 455 14.39 -21.90 15.31
C ALA A 455 14.65 -22.78 14.06
N ILE A 456 14.34 -22.27 12.86
CA ILE A 456 14.62 -22.98 11.60
C ILE A 456 16.12 -23.01 11.32
N ARG A 457 16.83 -21.89 11.50
CA ARG A 457 18.29 -21.85 11.34
C ARG A 457 18.97 -22.84 12.29
N ASP A 458 18.59 -22.84 13.56
CA ASP A 458 19.12 -23.77 14.55
C ASP A 458 18.83 -25.24 14.21
N ALA A 459 17.63 -25.51 13.67
CA ALA A 459 17.26 -26.86 13.24
C ALA A 459 18.08 -27.32 12.03
N ARG A 460 18.38 -26.43 11.09
CA ARG A 460 19.25 -26.71 9.93
C ARG A 460 20.68 -26.97 10.37
N ILE A 461 21.25 -26.10 11.20
CA ILE A 461 22.60 -26.26 11.76
C ILE A 461 22.72 -27.63 12.45
N ARG A 462 21.76 -28.01 13.30
CA ARG A 462 21.76 -29.34 13.95
C ARG A 462 21.68 -30.50 12.97
N ALA A 463 20.92 -30.36 11.89
CA ALA A 463 20.80 -31.41 10.86
C ALA A 463 22.10 -31.56 10.06
N ASP A 464 22.76 -30.45 9.74
CA ASP A 464 24.05 -30.44 9.05
C ASP A 464 25.14 -31.06 9.94
N THR A 465 25.21 -30.69 11.22
CA THR A 465 26.14 -31.31 12.19
C THR A 465 25.87 -32.80 12.39
N ALA A 466 24.60 -33.22 12.40
CA ALA A 466 24.25 -34.64 12.50
C ALA A 466 24.63 -35.42 11.23
N THR A 467 24.53 -34.79 10.06
CA THR A 467 24.94 -35.37 8.77
C THR A 467 26.46 -35.46 8.66
N GLU A 468 27.20 -34.44 9.10
CA GLU A 468 28.67 -34.47 9.20
C GLU A 468 29.14 -35.53 10.19
N ALA A 469 28.48 -35.67 11.35
CA ALA A 469 28.76 -36.74 12.31
C ALA A 469 28.48 -38.14 11.72
N ALA A 470 27.38 -38.31 10.99
CA ALA A 470 27.07 -39.58 10.31
C ALA A 470 28.05 -39.90 9.16
N THR A 471 28.54 -38.87 8.46
CA THR A 471 29.52 -39.00 7.37
C THR A 471 30.92 -39.34 7.90
N THR A 472 31.33 -38.73 9.02
CA THR A 472 32.58 -39.09 9.72
C THR A 472 32.53 -40.45 10.40
N THR A 473 31.34 -40.93 10.79
CA THR A 473 31.17 -42.29 11.34
C THR A 473 31.09 -43.35 10.24
N SER A 474 30.71 -42.99 9.00
CA SER A 474 30.59 -43.93 7.86
C SER A 474 31.86 -44.10 7.03
N THR A 475 32.96 -43.39 7.32
CA THR A 475 34.25 -43.56 6.63
C THR A 475 35.09 -44.75 7.12
N VAL A 476 34.53 -45.67 7.92
CA VAL A 476 35.20 -46.93 8.30
C VAL A 476 34.29 -48.11 7.96
N SER A 477 34.26 -48.52 6.69
CA SER A 477 34.22 -49.92 6.21
C SER A 477 33.97 -49.96 4.67
N ALA A 478 34.91 -50.58 3.96
CA ALA A 478 35.05 -50.74 2.50
C ALA A 478 34.07 -51.81 1.89
N PRO A 479 34.17 -52.24 0.61
CA PRO A 479 34.94 -51.76 -0.55
C PRO A 479 34.10 -51.56 -1.85
N ALA A 480 34.78 -51.13 -2.90
CA ALA A 480 34.29 -50.93 -4.27
C ALA A 480 34.08 -52.24 -5.04
N ASP A 481 33.05 -52.31 -5.91
CA ASP A 481 33.19 -52.82 -7.28
C ASP A 481 31.94 -52.67 -8.19
N HIS A 482 32.22 -52.48 -9.50
CA HIS A 482 31.44 -52.75 -10.74
C HIS A 482 30.37 -51.79 -11.34
N GLN A 483 30.83 -51.00 -12.32
CA GLN A 483 30.52 -50.91 -13.78
C GLN A 483 29.09 -51.09 -14.38
N ASP A 484 28.70 -50.02 -15.11
CA ASP A 484 28.06 -49.85 -16.45
C ASP A 484 26.92 -50.76 -16.97
N ILE A 485 25.83 -50.16 -17.49
CA ILE A 485 25.26 -50.33 -18.87
C ILE A 485 24.32 -49.14 -19.25
N GLU A 486 24.44 -48.65 -20.49
CA GLU A 486 23.70 -47.57 -21.17
C GLU A 486 22.23 -47.89 -21.57
N GLY A 487 21.41 -46.83 -21.83
CA GLY A 487 20.19 -46.93 -22.64
C GLY A 487 19.35 -45.64 -22.75
N LYS A 488 19.38 -44.98 -23.92
CA LYS A 488 18.64 -43.74 -24.30
C LYS A 488 17.11 -43.94 -24.44
N THR A 489 16.31 -42.96 -24.02
CA THR A 489 15.44 -42.05 -24.84
C THR A 489 14.18 -41.60 -24.07
N ALA A 490 13.98 -40.29 -23.98
CA ALA A 490 12.72 -39.53 -24.14
C ALA A 490 12.68 -38.32 -23.18
N SER A 491 12.65 -37.13 -23.79
CA SER A 491 12.50 -35.83 -23.14
C SER A 491 11.20 -35.77 -22.33
N ALA A 492 11.31 -35.77 -21.00
CA ALA A 492 10.23 -35.47 -20.07
C ALA A 492 10.66 -34.33 -19.13
N LEU A 493 9.71 -33.43 -18.86
CA LEU A 493 9.79 -32.29 -17.95
C LEU A 493 10.77 -32.50 -16.79
N HIS A 494 11.65 -31.53 -16.57
CA HIS A 494 12.54 -31.46 -15.41
C HIS A 494 11.75 -31.48 -14.09
N VAL A 495 11.35 -32.69 -13.68
CA VAL A 495 11.27 -33.11 -12.29
C VAL A 495 12.73 -33.24 -11.87
N VAL A 496 13.31 -32.13 -11.42
CA VAL A 496 14.47 -32.23 -10.53
C VAL A 496 13.90 -32.84 -9.25
N ASP A 497 14.25 -34.08 -8.96
CA ASP A 497 14.08 -34.65 -7.63
C ASP A 497 14.61 -33.64 -6.62
N HIS A 498 13.71 -33.03 -5.85
CA HIS A 498 14.07 -32.05 -4.83
C HIS A 498 14.47 -32.81 -3.56
N PRO A 499 15.76 -32.85 -3.18
CA PRO A 499 16.15 -33.28 -1.85
C PRO A 499 15.67 -32.18 -0.90
N GLY A 500 14.52 -32.39 -0.28
CA GLY A 500 13.79 -31.36 0.47
C GLY A 500 12.29 -31.61 0.61
N ARG A 501 11.78 -32.75 0.13
CA ARG A 501 10.39 -33.18 0.36
C ARG A 501 10.07 -33.35 1.86
N ASP A 502 11.08 -33.44 2.72
CA ASP A 502 10.99 -33.43 4.19
C ASP A 502 11.05 -32.04 4.85
N ALA A 503 10.85 -30.94 4.12
CA ALA A 503 10.74 -29.61 4.71
C ALA A 503 9.35 -29.31 5.34
N SER A 504 8.61 -30.32 5.78
CA SER A 504 7.65 -30.11 6.86
C SER A 504 8.42 -30.15 8.16
N LEU A 505 8.36 -29.08 8.97
CA LEU A 505 8.91 -29.12 10.32
C LEU A 505 8.43 -30.42 11.00
N THR A 506 9.35 -31.25 11.48
CA THR A 506 8.99 -32.43 12.27
C THR A 506 8.15 -31.96 13.47
N PRO A 507 7.30 -32.82 14.08
CA PRO A 507 6.60 -32.45 15.31
C PRO A 507 7.53 -31.85 16.38
N ALA A 508 8.76 -32.35 16.47
CA ALA A 508 9.82 -31.82 17.34
C ALA A 508 10.31 -30.43 16.90
N GLN A 509 10.51 -30.19 15.61
CA GLN A 509 10.87 -28.85 15.10
C GLN A 509 9.72 -27.84 15.25
N ARG A 510 8.46 -28.26 15.11
CA ARG A 510 7.28 -27.44 15.43
C ARG A 510 7.23 -27.12 16.92
N ALA A 511 7.42 -28.12 17.79
CA ALA A 511 7.46 -27.93 19.23
C ALA A 511 8.64 -27.04 19.66
N ALA A 512 9.81 -27.20 19.05
CA ALA A 512 10.99 -26.36 19.29
C ALA A 512 10.79 -24.93 18.77
N ALA A 513 10.13 -24.74 17.61
CA ALA A 513 9.77 -23.42 17.12
C ALA A 513 8.72 -22.74 18.02
N VAL A 514 7.74 -23.50 18.53
CA VAL A 514 6.75 -23.02 19.52
C VAL A 514 7.43 -22.68 20.85
N HIS A 515 8.36 -23.51 21.33
CA HIS A 515 9.12 -23.29 22.56
C HIS A 515 10.09 -22.11 22.43
N ALA A 516 10.88 -22.05 21.35
CA ALA A 516 11.75 -20.91 21.05
C ALA A 516 10.94 -19.61 20.85
N HIS A 517 9.74 -19.69 20.28
CA HIS A 517 8.82 -18.56 20.21
C HIS A 517 8.26 -18.14 21.58
N GLN A 518 7.97 -19.09 22.48
CA GLN A 518 7.58 -18.79 23.87
C GLN A 518 8.74 -18.18 24.67
N GLN A 519 9.99 -18.58 24.41
CA GLN A 519 11.21 -18.07 25.05
C GLN A 519 11.68 -16.73 24.48
N ALA A 520 11.53 -16.51 23.17
CA ALA A 520 11.86 -15.25 22.47
C ALA A 520 10.88 -14.10 22.81
N ALA A 521 9.89 -14.36 23.66
CA ALA A 521 9.08 -13.31 24.28
C ALA A 521 9.93 -12.26 25.03
N MET A 522 11.22 -12.52 25.31
CA MET A 522 12.15 -11.55 25.90
C MET A 522 13.65 -11.86 25.58
N PRO A 523 14.28 -11.31 24.53
CA PRO A 523 15.74 -11.26 24.47
C PRO A 523 16.26 -10.16 25.42
N ALA A 524 17.20 -10.51 26.30
CA ALA A 524 17.78 -9.61 27.31
C ALA A 524 18.40 -8.33 26.70
N GLU A 525 18.88 -8.39 25.46
CA GLU A 525 19.45 -7.25 24.73
C GLU A 525 18.44 -6.12 24.45
N TYR A 526 17.12 -6.40 24.44
CA TYR A 526 16.08 -5.38 24.28
C TYR A 526 15.61 -4.75 25.61
N LEU A 527 16.12 -5.23 26.75
CA LEU A 527 15.66 -4.91 28.10
C LEU A 527 16.63 -4.09 28.96
N GLU A 528 17.84 -3.76 28.48
CA GLU A 528 18.75 -2.90 29.25
C GLU A 528 18.08 -1.54 29.57
N GLY A 529 17.71 -1.37 30.85
CA GLY A 529 17.11 -0.14 31.40
C GLY A 529 15.59 0.01 31.31
N ARG A 530 14.81 -1.02 30.93
CA ARG A 530 13.34 -0.91 30.75
C ARG A 530 12.56 -1.71 31.79
N THR A 531 11.70 -1.04 32.55
CA THR A 531 10.70 -1.68 33.42
C THR A 531 9.50 -2.17 32.60
N THR A 532 9.00 -3.37 32.91
CA THR A 532 7.83 -3.99 32.28
C THR A 532 6.50 -3.62 32.95
N ASP A 533 6.54 -2.85 34.04
CA ASP A 533 5.37 -2.54 34.86
C ASP A 533 4.98 -1.04 34.80
N PRO A 534 3.83 -0.70 34.22
CA PRO A 534 3.30 0.67 34.19
C PRO A 534 3.01 1.25 35.59
N ALA A 535 2.71 0.40 36.59
CA ALA A 535 2.32 0.85 37.94
C ALA A 535 3.50 1.44 38.74
N THR A 536 4.73 1.00 38.44
CA THR A 536 5.96 1.49 39.07
C THR A 536 6.52 2.75 38.39
N TRP A 537 6.22 3.00 37.11
CA TRP A 537 6.71 4.20 36.39
C TRP A 537 6.12 5.51 36.95
N LEU A 538 4.81 5.53 37.23
CA LEU A 538 4.08 6.72 37.72
C LEU A 538 4.38 7.08 39.18
N ARG A 539 5.03 6.21 39.96
CA ARG A 539 5.14 6.34 41.42
C ARG A 539 6.54 6.68 41.93
N THR A 540 7.53 6.83 41.03
CA THR A 540 8.86 7.27 41.47
C THR A 540 8.86 8.80 41.59
N PRO A 541 9.36 9.37 42.71
CA PRO A 541 9.42 10.81 42.92
C PRO A 541 10.06 11.57 41.73
N LYS A 542 11.12 10.99 41.16
CA LYS A 542 11.84 11.50 40.00
C LYS A 542 10.97 11.61 38.72
N ASN A 543 10.02 10.71 38.51
CA ASN A 543 9.13 10.73 37.35
C ASN A 543 7.95 11.69 37.54
N LEU A 544 7.46 11.83 38.78
CA LEU A 544 6.43 12.82 39.15
C LEU A 544 6.96 14.26 38.99
N ASP A 545 8.19 14.52 39.43
CA ASP A 545 8.84 15.83 39.29
C ASP A 545 9.04 16.22 37.82
N ARG A 546 9.34 15.23 36.96
CA ARG A 546 9.48 15.41 35.51
C ARG A 546 8.16 15.70 34.83
N LEU A 547 7.09 14.98 35.18
CA LEU A 547 5.74 15.23 34.66
C LEU A 547 5.28 16.66 35.02
N ALA A 548 5.56 17.09 36.25
CA ALA A 548 5.30 18.46 36.69
C ALA A 548 6.13 19.50 35.91
N ALA A 549 7.38 19.19 35.54
CA ALA A 549 8.20 20.06 34.69
C ALA A 549 7.66 20.17 33.25
N HIS A 550 7.15 19.09 32.67
CA HIS A 550 6.52 19.11 31.34
C HIS A 550 5.23 19.91 31.32
N ALA A 551 4.37 19.77 32.34
CA ALA A 551 3.18 20.58 32.49
C ALA A 551 3.52 22.08 32.54
N ARG A 552 4.56 22.45 33.32
CA ARG A 552 5.06 23.84 33.37
C ARG A 552 5.61 24.33 32.01
N ALA A 553 6.35 23.50 31.28
CA ALA A 553 6.92 23.86 29.98
C ALA A 553 5.87 23.93 28.85
N ALA A 554 4.79 23.15 28.93
CA ALA A 554 3.65 23.22 28.02
C ALA A 554 2.80 24.47 28.29
N GLU A 555 2.58 24.80 29.56
CA GLU A 555 1.90 26.04 29.99
C GLU A 555 2.68 27.28 29.51
N ALA A 556 4.01 27.28 29.65
CA ALA A 556 4.88 28.37 29.17
C ALA A 556 4.83 28.55 27.65
N ARG A 557 4.78 27.45 26.87
CA ARG A 557 4.62 27.50 25.41
C ARG A 557 3.25 28.04 25.00
N ARG A 558 2.19 27.68 25.73
CA ARG A 558 0.83 28.19 25.49
C ARG A 558 0.77 29.69 25.73
N ARG A 559 1.33 30.18 26.84
CA ARG A 559 1.44 31.62 27.12
C ARG A 559 2.26 32.36 26.06
N ALA A 560 3.39 31.81 25.62
CA ALA A 560 4.20 32.42 24.56
C ALA A 560 3.49 32.47 23.19
N MET A 561 2.53 31.58 22.94
CA MET A 561 1.67 31.62 21.75
C MET A 561 0.52 32.63 21.89
N GLU A 562 -0.04 32.77 23.09
CA GLU A 562 -1.09 33.75 23.41
C GLU A 562 -0.55 35.20 23.41
N GLU A 563 0.74 35.38 23.73
CA GLU A 563 1.43 36.69 23.73
C GLU A 563 1.99 37.11 22.36
N ARG A 564 1.82 36.29 21.31
CA ARG A 564 2.29 36.65 19.94
C ARG A 564 1.33 37.66 19.30
N PRO A 565 1.79 38.86 18.88
CA PRO A 565 0.92 39.81 18.21
C PRO A 565 0.48 39.27 16.84
N THR A 566 -0.83 39.32 16.59
CA THR A 566 -1.44 38.97 15.30
C THR A 566 -0.94 39.93 14.21
N PRO A 567 -0.44 39.46 13.05
CA PRO A 567 -0.01 40.36 12.00
C PRO A 567 -1.21 41.16 11.45
N GLU A 568 -1.08 42.48 11.41
CA GLU A 568 -2.07 43.37 10.81
C GLU A 568 -2.29 43.00 9.33
N GLN A 569 -3.54 42.78 8.95
CA GLN A 569 -3.92 42.63 7.56
C GLN A 569 -3.77 43.98 6.84
N PRO A 570 -3.14 44.05 5.66
CA PRO A 570 -3.07 45.28 4.88
C PRO A 570 -4.48 45.71 4.44
N ALA A 571 -4.77 46.99 4.57
CA ALA A 571 -6.12 47.58 4.53
C ALA A 571 -6.82 47.59 3.15
N ASP A 572 -6.34 46.88 2.13
CA ASP A 572 -6.92 46.89 0.78
C ASP A 572 -7.23 45.49 0.22
N ALA A 573 -8.01 44.71 0.96
CA ALA A 573 -8.64 43.50 0.44
C ALA A 573 -10.17 43.71 0.32
N VAL A 574 -10.62 43.89 -0.92
CA VAL A 574 -12.04 44.00 -1.31
C VAL A 574 -12.85 42.83 -0.73
N LYS A 575 -13.88 43.15 0.06
CA LYS A 575 -14.81 42.17 0.65
C LYS A 575 -15.63 41.48 -0.46
N PRO A 576 -15.66 40.13 -0.54
CA PRO A 576 -16.62 39.44 -1.38
C PRO A 576 -18.01 39.47 -0.71
N THR A 577 -18.99 39.78 -1.54
CA THR A 577 -20.42 39.93 -1.25
C THR A 577 -21.07 38.66 -0.70
N ASP A 578 -21.90 38.84 0.33
CA ASP A 578 -22.79 37.83 0.90
C ASP A 578 -23.76 37.25 -0.15
N GLN A 579 -23.64 35.95 -0.43
CA GLN A 579 -24.74 35.15 -0.97
C GLN A 579 -25.18 34.13 0.07
N ARG A 580 -26.30 34.47 0.73
CA ARG A 580 -27.07 33.59 1.61
C ARG A 580 -27.62 32.42 0.79
N TYR A 581 -27.25 31.18 1.15
CA TYR A 581 -28.00 30.00 0.79
C TYR A 581 -28.71 29.44 2.03
N HIS A 582 -30.02 29.28 1.88
CA HIS A 582 -30.98 28.83 2.89
C HIS A 582 -30.68 27.42 3.42
N HIS A 583 -30.75 27.28 4.74
CA HIS A 583 -30.78 26.01 5.46
C HIS A 583 -32.15 25.33 5.30
N GLY A 584 -32.15 24.07 4.85
CA GLY A 584 -33.29 23.15 4.88
C GLY A 584 -33.12 22.09 5.98
N ASN A 585 -33.94 22.24 7.02
CA ASN A 585 -34.30 21.38 8.16
C ASN A 585 -33.76 19.93 8.27
N ARG A 586 -33.18 19.66 9.45
CA ARG A 586 -33.27 18.38 10.19
C ARG A 586 -34.57 18.36 11.03
N PRO A 587 -35.23 17.21 11.24
CA PRO A 587 -36.17 17.06 12.35
C PRO A 587 -35.46 16.46 13.58
N ASP A 588 -35.47 17.21 14.68
CA ASP A 588 -35.17 16.72 16.03
C ASP A 588 -36.36 15.91 16.58
N GLN A 589 -36.05 14.77 17.18
CA GLN A 589 -36.98 13.97 17.98
C GLN A 589 -37.00 14.51 19.41
N CYS A 590 -38.10 15.12 19.82
CA CYS A 590 -38.42 15.40 21.22
C CYS A 590 -38.96 14.15 21.92
N ARG A 591 -38.38 13.86 23.08
CA ARG A 591 -38.94 12.97 24.12
C ARG A 591 -40.21 13.60 24.74
N GLY A 592 -41.17 12.76 25.13
CA GLY A 592 -42.21 13.18 26.09
C GLY A 592 -43.40 12.22 26.26
N ALA A 593 -43.23 11.22 27.13
CA ALA A 593 -44.21 10.61 28.05
C ALA A 593 -45.63 10.18 27.59
N GLY A 594 -45.93 8.88 27.77
CA GLY A 594 -46.84 8.46 28.84
C GLY A 594 -48.31 8.11 28.51
N ARG A 595 -48.61 6.81 28.73
CA ARG A 595 -49.85 6.19 29.24
C ARG A 595 -50.99 5.78 28.29
N ASN A 596 -51.29 4.48 28.45
CA ASN A 596 -52.59 3.82 28.65
C ASN A 596 -53.11 2.89 27.54
N GLN A 597 -53.31 1.64 28.01
CA GLN A 597 -54.00 0.46 27.47
C GLN A 597 -53.24 -0.40 26.48
#